data_AF-A0A524AD94-F1
#
_entry.id   AF-A0A524AD94-F1
#
_cell.length_a   1.000
_cell.length_b   1.000
_cell.length_c   1.000
_cell.angle_alpha   90.00
_cell.angle_beta   90.00
_cell.angle_gamma   90.00
#
_symmetry.space_group_name_H-M   'P 1'
#
loop_
_entity.id
_entity.type
_entity.pdbx_description
1 polymer ?
#
loop_
_entity_poly.entity_id
_entity_poly.type
_entity_poly.pdbx_seq_one_letter_code
_entity_poly.pdbx_strand_id
1 'polypeptide(L)' 'MGDRVLLNDQHPFVIWRIGRYASFKELLAHEDAASIAPDVPPGQLLERLRAIYPPEKEALGVVALEIESE' A
#
# COMPACT_ATOMS: atom_id res chain seq x y z
N MET A 1 6.15 -14.64 -5.59
CA MET A 1 6.08 -13.63 -6.67
C MET A 1 5.47 -14.34 -7.85
N GLY A 2 4.40 -13.78 -8.41
CA GLY A 2 3.48 -14.49 -9.29
C GLY A 2 2.22 -15.01 -8.58
N ASP A 3 2.10 -14.77 -7.27
CA ASP A 3 0.91 -15.03 -6.48
C ASP A 3 -0.24 -14.15 -7.00
N ARG A 4 -1.44 -14.70 -7.03
CA ARG A 4 -2.63 -14.01 -7.55
C ARG A 4 -3.47 -13.50 -6.41
N VAL A 5 -3.92 -12.25 -6.52
CA VAL A 5 -4.91 -11.66 -5.63
C VAL A 5 -6.15 -11.31 -6.43
N LEU A 6 -7.32 -11.72 -5.94
CA LEU A 6 -8.60 -11.38 -6.53
C LEU A 6 -9.24 -10.29 -5.68
N LEU A 7 -9.18 -9.05 -6.15
CA LEU A 7 -9.79 -7.92 -5.45
C LEU A 7 -11.30 -7.87 -5.76
N ASN A 8 -12.10 -7.70 -4.71
CA ASN A 8 -13.57 -7.69 -4.78
C ASN A 8 -14.18 -8.94 -5.45
N ASP A 9 -13.50 -10.10 -5.34
CA ASP A 9 -13.88 -11.36 -6.00
C ASP A 9 -14.02 -11.28 -7.53
N GLN A 10 -13.49 -10.23 -8.17
CA GLN A 10 -13.74 -9.94 -9.58
C GLN A 10 -12.52 -9.46 -10.35
N HIS A 11 -11.55 -8.82 -9.70
CA HIS A 11 -10.42 -8.20 -10.38
C HIS A 11 -9.13 -8.98 -10.09
N PRO A 12 -8.67 -9.83 -11.02
CA PRO A 12 -7.44 -10.58 -10.85
C PRO A 12 -6.22 -9.67 -11.04
N PHE A 13 -5.30 -9.75 -10.08
CA PHE A 13 -4.00 -9.09 -10.15
C PHE A 13 -2.89 -10.08 -9.80
N VAL A 14 -1.72 -9.86 -10.38
CA VAL A 14 -0.49 -10.57 -10.06
C VAL A 14 0.36 -9.72 -9.12
N ILE A 15 0.84 -10.31 -8.03
CA ILE A 15 1.78 -9.66 -7.12
C ILE A 15 3.20 -9.77 -7.68
N TRP A 16 3.75 -8.62 -8.06
CA TRP A 16 5.10 -8.47 -8.60
C TRP A 16 6.14 -8.27 -7.51
N ARG A 17 5.83 -7.50 -6.46
CA ARG A 17 6.77 -7.21 -5.36
C ARG A 17 6.04 -7.01 -4.04
N ILE A 18 6.72 -7.35 -2.95
CA ILE A 18 6.27 -7.11 -1.58
C ILE A 18 7.35 -6.30 -0.85
N GLY A 19 7.08 -5.03 -0.58
CA GLY A 19 7.87 -4.18 0.31
C GLY A 19 7.36 -4.28 1.75
N ARG A 20 8.27 -4.30 2.73
CA ARG A 20 7.94 -4.34 4.17
C ARG A 20 8.61 -3.19 4.88
N TYR A 21 7.84 -2.46 5.66
CA TYR A 21 8.26 -1.24 6.35
C TYR A 21 7.76 -1.23 7.80
N ALA A 22 8.49 -0.57 8.70
CA ALA A 22 8.11 -0.45 10.09
C ALA A 22 7.04 0.63 10.32
N SER A 23 6.84 1.55 9.37
CA SER A 23 5.85 2.63 9.48
C SER A 23 5.38 3.15 8.12
N PHE A 24 4.26 3.89 8.11
CA PHE A 24 3.79 4.57 6.88
C PHE A 24 4.76 5.66 6.44
N LYS A 25 5.44 6.32 7.38
CA LYS A 25 6.46 7.32 7.04
C LYS A 25 7.63 6.71 6.27
N GLU A 26 8.09 5.55 6.71
CA GLU A 26 9.16 4.81 6.03
C GLU A 26 8.70 4.34 4.65
N LEU A 27 7.50 3.75 4.55
CA LEU A 27 6.91 3.39 3.26
C LEU A 27 6.87 4.59 2.29
N LEU A 28 6.37 5.74 2.73
CA LEU A 28 6.27 6.94 1.89
C LEU A 28 7.61 7.61 1.58
N ALA A 29 8.69 7.23 2.27
CA ALA A 29 10.04 7.67 1.94
C ALA A 29 10.68 6.80 0.84
N HIS A 30 10.18 5.58 0.63
CA HIS A 30 10.73 4.60 -0.32
C HIS A 30 9.84 4.34 -1.54
N GLU A 31 8.53 4.51 -1.41
CA GLU A 31 7.55 4.24 -2.45
C GLU A 31 6.98 5.54 -3.04
N ASP A 32 6.52 5.49 -4.28
CA ASP A 32 5.84 6.63 -4.92
C ASP A 32 4.38 6.76 -4.43
N ALA A 33 4.09 7.89 -3.79
CA ALA A 33 2.75 8.20 -3.29
C ALA A 33 1.69 8.24 -4.39
N ALA A 34 2.04 8.70 -5.60
CA ALA A 34 1.09 8.79 -6.72
C ALA A 34 0.69 7.41 -7.24
N SER A 35 1.59 6.42 -7.14
CA SER A 35 1.31 5.03 -7.49
C SER A 35 0.42 4.33 -6.45
N ILE A 36 0.44 4.78 -5.20
CA ILE A 36 -0.38 4.22 -4.10
C ILE A 36 -1.80 4.83 -4.10
N ALA A 37 -1.89 6.14 -4.22
CA ALA A 37 -3.14 6.88 -4.13
C ALA A 37 -3.11 8.09 -5.09
N PRO A 38 -3.37 7.87 -6.40
CA PRO A 38 -3.20 8.92 -7.41
C PRO A 38 -4.10 10.14 -7.19
N ASP A 39 -5.26 9.96 -6.56
CA ASP A 39 -6.22 11.02 -6.29
C ASP A 39 -5.96 11.78 -4.98
N VAL A 40 -4.91 11.40 -4.24
CA VAL A 40 -4.58 12.01 -2.94
C VAL A 40 -3.32 12.85 -3.08
N PRO A 41 -3.36 14.15 -2.69
CA PRO A 41 -2.16 14.96 -2.64
C PRO A 41 -1.10 14.32 -1.71
N PRO A 42 0.19 14.23 -2.08
CA PRO A 42 1.21 13.54 -1.30
C PRO A 42 1.29 13.99 0.17
N GLY A 43 1.07 15.29 0.43
CA GLY A 43 1.06 15.85 1.78
C GLY A 43 -0.09 15.39 2.69
N GLN A 44 -1.16 14.81 2.13
CA GLN A 44 -2.32 14.31 2.88
C GLN A 44 -2.35 12.79 3.01
N LEU A 45 -1.50 12.08 2.26
CA LEU A 45 -1.58 10.62 2.18
C LEU A 45 -1.30 9.95 3.54
N LEU A 46 -0.30 10.43 4.28
CA LEU A 46 0.02 9.89 5.61
C LEU A 46 -1.17 10.02 6.58
N GLU A 47 -1.83 11.17 6.59
CA GLU A 47 -3.00 11.40 7.46
C GLU A 47 -4.17 10.48 7.08
N ARG A 48 -4.43 10.31 5.78
CA ARG A 48 -5.47 9.40 5.29
C ARG A 48 -5.19 7.95 5.61
N LEU A 49 -3.94 7.49 5.43
CA LEU A 49 -3.54 6.14 5.81
C LEU A 49 -3.78 5.89 7.30
N ARG A 50 -3.43 6.85 8.16
CA ARG A 50 -3.64 6.74 9.62
C ARG A 50 -5.09 6.83 10.05
N ALA A 51 -5.95 7.49 9.27
CA ALA A 51 -7.39 7.49 9.50
C ALA A 51 -8.01 6.09 9.28
N ILE A 52 -7.48 5.30 8.35
CA ILE A 52 -7.93 3.93 8.05
C ILE A 52 -7.23 2.90 8.97
N TYR A 53 -5.93 3.10 9.16
CA TYR A 53 -5.04 2.24 9.92
C TYR A 53 -4.42 3.04 11.08
N PRO A 54 -5.11 3.11 12.24
CA PRO A 54 -4.61 3.84 13.39
C PRO A 54 -3.28 3.26 13.91
N PRO A 55 -2.56 3.96 14.80
CA PRO A 55 -1.20 3.60 15.22
C PRO A 55 -1.05 2.16 15.71
N GLU A 56 -2.08 1.57 16.32
CA GLU A 56 -2.07 0.19 16.79
C GLU A 56 -2.01 -0.82 15.63
N LYS A 57 -2.62 -0.49 14.49
CA LYS A 57 -2.50 -1.29 13.26
C LYS A 57 -1.18 -1.01 12.54
N GLU A 58 -0.72 0.25 12.50
CA GLU A 58 0.59 0.61 11.94
C GLU A 58 1.72 -0.13 12.68
N ALA A 59 1.59 -0.34 13.99
CA ALA A 59 2.57 -1.06 14.82
C ALA A 59 2.75 -2.55 14.48
N LEU A 60 1.81 -3.15 13.73
CA LEU A 60 1.96 -4.51 13.20
C LEU A 60 2.93 -4.56 12.01
N GLY A 61 3.39 -3.40 11.53
CA GLY A 61 4.16 -3.24 10.31
C GLY A 61 3.28 -2.88 9.12
N VAL A 62 3.93 -2.40 8.06
CA VAL A 62 3.28 -1.94 6.83
C VAL A 62 3.84 -2.72 5.65
N VAL A 63 2.95 -3.12 4.74
CA VAL A 63 3.31 -3.86 3.54
C VAL A 63 2.84 -3.08 2.31
N ALA A 64 3.75 -2.88 1.36
CA ALA A 64 3.44 -2.38 0.02
C ALA A 64 3.38 -3.57 -0.94
N LEU A 65 2.24 -3.75 -1.60
CA LEU A 65 2.06 -4.76 -2.64
C LEU A 65 2.09 -4.07 -4.00
N GLU A 66 3.08 -4.40 -4.80
CA GLU A 66 3.13 -4.00 -6.20
C GLU A 66 2.35 -5.04 -7.01
N ILE A 67 1.29 -4.58 -7.67
CA ILE A 67 0.34 -5.43 -8.38
C ILE A 67 0.11 -4.91 -9.80
N GLU A 68 -0.13 -5.83 -10.72
CA GLU A 68 -0.53 -5.51 -12.10
C GLU A 68 -1.73 -6.35 -12.48
N SER A 69 -2.63 -5.78 -13.28
CA SER A 69 -3.77 -6.51 -13.82
C SER A 69 -3.29 -7.61 -14.76
N GLU A 70 -3.92 -8.79 -14.68
CA GLU A 70 -3.69 -9.89 -15.64
C GLU A 70 -4.23 -9.56 -17.05
#